data_AF-A0A942S606-F1
#
_entry.id   AF-A0A942S606-F1
#
_cell.length_a   1.000
_cell.length_b   1.000
_cell.length_c   1.000
_cell.angle_alpha   90.00
_cell.angle_beta   90.00
_cell.angle_gamma   90.00
#
_symmetry.space_group_name_H-M   'P 1'
#
loop_
_entity.id
_entity.type
_entity.pdbx_description
1 polymer ?
#
loop_
_entity_poly.entity_id
_entity_poly.type
_entity_poly.pdbx_seq_one_letter_code
_entity_poly.pdbx_strand_id
1 'polypeptide(L)' 'GPSTNLINTYDIGAIIGLAGKYKISPTIDLMLETRLTLGYAGIFENPQMILLNHKGYVVRAGFIYFFQF' A
#
# COMPACT_ATOMS: atom_id res chain seq x y z
N GLY A 1 5.81 -4.02 -35.33
CA GLY A 1 5.35 -2.86 -34.52
C GLY A 1 5.69 -3.15 -33.07
N PRO A 2 6.22 -2.20 -32.30
CA PRO A 2 6.78 -2.46 -30.97
C PRO A 2 5.69 -2.35 -29.89
N SER A 3 4.71 -3.25 -29.91
CA SER A 3 3.65 -3.29 -28.88
C SER A 3 3.06 -4.68 -28.60
N THR A 4 3.61 -5.76 -29.14
CA THR A 4 2.96 -7.08 -29.05
C THR A 4 3.30 -7.91 -27.81
N ASN A 5 4.25 -7.47 -26.97
CA ASN A 5 4.60 -8.17 -25.72
C ASN A 5 4.38 -7.25 -24.51
N LEU A 6 3.20 -6.65 -24.41
CA LEU A 6 2.69 -6.16 -23.12
C LEU A 6 2.40 -7.38 -22.26
N ILE A 7 3.46 -7.91 -21.67
CA ILE A 7 3.40 -8.93 -20.63
C ILE A 7 2.56 -8.32 -19.50
N ASN A 8 1.28 -8.69 -19.45
CA ASN A 8 0.36 -8.19 -18.44
C ASN A 8 0.79 -8.77 -17.08
N THR A 9 1.61 -8.00 -16.38
CA THR A 9 1.96 -8.28 -14.99
C THR A 9 0.81 -7.81 -14.13
N TYR A 10 0.11 -8.75 -13.49
CA TYR A 10 -0.94 -8.41 -12.55
C TYR A 10 -0.34 -8.45 -11.14
N ASP A 11 -0.29 -7.28 -10.51
CA ASP A 11 0.09 -7.15 -9.11
C ASP A 11 -1.17 -7.24 -8.25
N ILE A 12 -1.27 -8.31 -7.47
CA ILE A 12 -2.35 -8.51 -6.51
C ILE A 12 -1.76 -8.55 -5.12
N GLY A 13 -2.43 -7.95 -4.14
CA GLY A 13 -1.87 -7.88 -2.79
C GLY A 13 -2.91 -7.64 -1.72
N ALA A 14 -2.56 -8.05 -0.50
CA ALA A 14 -3.29 -7.72 0.70
C ALA A 14 -2.59 -6.55 1.40
N ILE A 15 -3.36 -5.52 1.74
CA ILE A 15 -2.91 -4.44 2.61
C ILE A 15 -3.65 -4.60 3.93
N ILE A 16 -2.90 -4.89 4.99
CA ILE A 16 -3.42 -5.03 6.35
C ILE A 16 -2.80 -3.93 7.18
N GLY A 17 -3.60 -3.13 7.87
CA GLY A 17 -3.09 -2.02 8.65
C GLY A 17 -3.92 -1.72 9.88
N LEU A 18 -3.26 -1.11 10.87
CA LEU A 18 -3.87 -0.55 12.06
C LEU A 18 -3.61 0.95 12.05
N ALA A 19 -4.66 1.73 12.30
CA ALA A 19 -4.58 3.18 12.39
C ALA A 19 -5.24 3.65 13.69
N GLY A 20 -4.55 4.51 14.41
CA GLY A 20 -5.03 5.20 15.60
C GLY A 20 -4.99 6.71 15.38
N LYS A 21 -6.02 7.39 15.87
CA LYS A 21 -6.05 8.86 15.93
C LYS A 21 -6.30 9.29 17.37
N TYR A 22 -5.62 10.34 17.78
CA TYR A 22 -5.82 10.99 19.07
C TYR A 22 -6.08 12.47 18.85
N LYS A 23 -7.23 12.95 19.32
CA LYS A 23 -7.63 14.33 19.18
C LYS A 23 -6.89 15.19 20.20
N ILE A 24 -5.99 16.05 19.73
CA ILE A 24 -5.26 17.00 20.60
C ILE A 24 -6.10 18.25 20.82
N SER A 25 -6.75 18.74 19.76
CA SER A 25 -7.58 19.93 19.81
C SER A 25 -8.76 19.80 18.84
N PRO A 26 -9.73 20.73 18.83
CA PRO A 26 -10.81 20.74 17.84
C PRO A 26 -10.31 20.75 16.38
N THR A 27 -9.09 21.23 16.14
CA THR A 27 -8.50 21.44 14.81
C THR A 27 -7.26 20.57 14.54
N ILE A 28 -6.75 19.82 15.53
CA ILE A 28 -5.53 19.02 15.39
C ILE A 28 -5.75 17.61 15.94
N ASP A 29 -5.50 16.62 15.08
CA ASP A 29 -5.40 15.22 15.47
C ASP A 29 -3.96 14.72 15.31
N LEU A 30 -3.47 13.94 16.27
CA LEU A 30 -2.29 13.09 16.10
C LEU A 30 -2.73 11.78 15.44
N MET A 31 -2.01 11.35 14.42
CA MET A 31 -2.24 10.08 13.73
C MET A 31 -1.01 9.20 13.85
N LEU A 32 -1.25 7.92 14.18
CA LEU A 32 -0.28 6.85 14.05
C LEU A 32 -0.89 5.73 13.22
N GLU A 33 -0.15 5.26 12.24
CA GLU A 33 -0.61 4.26 11.30
C GLU A 33 0.51 3.28 10.98
N THR A 34 0.18 1.99 11.02
CA THR A 34 1.07 0.91 10.62
C THR A 34 0.36 0.10 9.54
N ARG A 35 1.06 -0.22 8.45
CA ARG A 35 0.54 -1.07 7.38
C ARG A 35 1.57 -2.10 6.98
N LEU A 36 1.11 -3.32 6.82
CA LEU A 36 1.79 -4.42 6.16
C LEU A 36 1.18 -4.58 4.77
N THR A 37 2.02 -4.44 3.75
CA THR A 37 1.67 -4.71 2.36
C THR A 37 2.29 -6.04 1.98
N LEU A 38 1.44 -7.01 1.63
CA LEU A 38 1.84 -8.30 1.08
C LEU A 38 1.41 -8.32 -0.38
N GLY A 39 2.36 -8.18 -1.30
CA GLY A 39 2.08 -8.19 -2.72
C GLY A 39 2.64 -9.43 -3.41
N TYR A 40 1.91 -9.88 -4.42
CA TYR A 40 2.20 -11.02 -5.26
C TYR A 40 2.17 -10.52 -6.70
N ALA A 41 3.35 -10.38 -7.31
CA ALA A 41 3.44 -10.08 -8.73
C ALA A 41 3.50 -11.42 -9.49
N GLY A 42 2.41 -11.73 -10.19
CA GLY A 42 2.30 -12.90 -11.05
C GLY A 42 2.27 -12.48 -12.52
N ILE A 43 3.15 -13.06 -13.33
CA ILE A 43 3.08 -12.97 -14.79
C ILE A 43 2.55 -14.33 -15.27
N PHE A 44 1.33 -14.35 -15.79
CA PHE A 44 0.57 -15.61 -15.98
C PHE A 44 0.77 -16.28 -17.35
N GLU A 45 1.71 -15.82 -18.17
CA GLU A 45 1.89 -16.36 -19.53
C GLU A 45 2.79 -17.61 -19.61
N ASN A 46 3.52 -17.98 -18.56
CA ASN A 46 4.37 -19.17 -18.54
C ASN A 46 4.21 -19.96 -17.21
N PRO A 47 3.79 -21.24 -17.25
CA PRO A 47 3.58 -22.07 -16.05
C PRO A 47 4.85 -22.39 -15.25
N GLN A 48 6.04 -22.06 -15.75
CA GLN A 48 7.33 -22.19 -15.04
C GLN A 48 7.82 -20.89 -14.39
N MET A 49 7.05 -19.80 -14.41
CA MET A 49 7.52 -18.50 -13.92
C MET A 49 7.55 -18.36 -12.40
N ILE A 50 8.53 -17.59 -11.94
CA ILE A 50 8.81 -17.31 -10.53
C ILE A 50 7.78 -16.31 -10.00
N LEU A 51 7.04 -16.71 -8.97
CA LEU A 51 6.20 -15.82 -8.18
C LEU A 51 7.08 -14.86 -7.38
N LEU A 52 7.03 -13.57 -7.69
CA LEU A 52 7.76 -12.56 -6.91
C LEU A 52 6.87 -12.10 -5.75
N ASN A 53 7.17 -12.63 -4.56
CA ASN A 53 6.53 -12.20 -3.32
C ASN A 53 7.28 -11.00 -2.76
N HIS A 54 6.57 -9.90 -2.52
CA HIS A 54 7.14 -8.74 -1.84
C HIS A 54 6.36 -8.41 -0.56
N LYS A 55 7.11 -8.02 0.48
CA LYS A 55 6.56 -7.57 1.76
C LYS A 55 7.07 -6.18 2.06
N GLY A 56 6.16 -5.27 2.34
CA GLY A 56 6.45 -3.89 2.74
C GLY A 56 5.87 -3.61 4.12
N TYR A 57 6.65 -2.98 4.98
CA TYR A 57 6.18 -2.45 6.26
C TYR A 57 6.26 -0.93 6.19
N VAL A 58 5.13 -0.27 6.46
CA VAL A 58 5.03 1.18 6.48
C VAL A 58 4.59 1.61 7.88
N VAL A 59 5.35 2.52 8.48
CA VAL A 59 4.97 3.20 9.72
C VAL A 59 4.87 4.68 9.40
N ARG A 60 3.73 5.28 9.71
CA ARG A 60 3.43 6.69 9.48
C ARG A 60 2.93 7.31 10.77
N ALA A 61 3.58 8.38 11.19
CA ALA A 61 3.14 9.23 12.29
C ALA A 61 3.05 10.67 11.80
N GLY A 62 2.07 11.44 12.27
CA GLY A 62 1.93 12.83 11.89
C GLY A 62 0.77 13.54 12.55
N PHE A 63 0.63 14.81 12.22
CA PHE A 63 -0.48 15.65 12.66
C PHE A 63 -1.42 15.92 11.49
N ILE A 64 -2.72 15.88 11.75
CA ILE A 64 -3.77 16.26 10.82
C ILE A 64 -4.33 17.58 11.31
N TYR A 65 -4.17 18.64 10.53
CA TYR A 65 -4.75 19.94 10.80
C TYR A 65 -6.02 20.13 9.98
N PHE A 66 -7.13 20.45 10.65
CA PHE A 66 -8.40 20.77 10.03
C PHE A 66 -8.55 22.29 9.96
N PHE A 67 -8.43 22.84 8.75
CA PHE A 67 -8.81 24.22 8.47
C PHE A 67 -10.34 24.34 8.56
N GLN A 68 -10.84 25.15 9.49
CA GLN A 68 -12.23 25.58 9.53
C GLN A 68 -12.31 27.04 9.06
N PHE A 69 -13.06 27.28 8.00
CA PHE A 69 -13.46 28.61 7.52
C PHE A 69 -14.78 29.02 8.18
#